data_AF-A0A951ELJ2-F1
#
_entry.id   AF-A0A951ELJ2-F1
#
_cell.length_a   1.000
_cell.length_b   1.000
_cell.length_c   1.000
_cell.angle_alpha   90.00
_cell.angle_beta   90.00
_cell.angle_gamma   90.00
#
_symmetry.space_group_name_H-M   'P 1'
#
loop_
_entity.id
_entity.type
_entity.pdbx_description
1 polymer ?
#
loop_
_entity_poly.entity_id
_entity_poly.type
_entity_poly.pdbx_seq_one_letter_code
_entity_poly.pdbx_strand_id
1 'polypeptide(L)'
;MTTQQFSRTSASTPPPAASSSFARFLWIFTTLGLIVVIVVIGFLIGIVRALESIDNGLFTASSSVTGATGNVQPLPNYIQTINSALTDIDTALKPIRGQVSDATASLVSIRGTAQSIDASLKDTSASLVNTSGSLIDTSGTLIGASQSVAAISNSLVDTSNVLLNVLGLAQSIDGTLESIQNIDSRGTALVTPQVNVINGLLQGIQNDTSTINLQLQETNRHLTNICTSPTLSLLPPFKCHP
;
A
#
# COMPACT_ATOMS: atom_id res chain seq x y z
N MET A 1 -89.68 81.52 -83.39
CA MET A 1 -90.80 82.10 -82.62
C MET A 1 -90.19 82.94 -81.50
N THR A 2 -89.98 84.22 -81.76
CA THR A 2 -90.78 85.38 -81.28
C THR A 2 -90.31 85.79 -79.87
N THR A 3 -89.32 86.70 -79.70
CA THR A 3 -89.45 88.18 -79.51
C THR A 3 -90.31 88.56 -78.29
N GLN A 4 -90.02 89.46 -77.32
CA GLN A 4 -89.32 90.76 -77.21
C GLN A 4 -89.31 91.14 -75.69
N GLN A 5 -88.30 91.77 -75.08
CA GLN A 5 -87.87 93.19 -75.11
C GLN A 5 -88.67 94.14 -74.18
N PHE A 6 -87.94 95.14 -73.65
CA PHE A 6 -88.26 96.45 -73.01
C PHE A 6 -88.07 96.52 -71.49
N SER A 7 -87.07 97.19 -70.88
CA SER A 7 -86.41 98.52 -71.04
C SER A 7 -87.23 99.78 -70.71
N ARG A 8 -86.84 100.39 -69.58
CA ARG A 8 -86.53 101.84 -69.35
C ARG A 8 -87.57 102.82 -68.77
N THR A 9 -87.10 103.52 -67.70
CA THR A 9 -87.18 104.99 -67.38
C THR A 9 -88.55 105.63 -67.11
N SER A 10 -88.79 106.62 -66.22
CA SER A 10 -87.99 107.45 -65.31
C SER A 10 -88.94 108.34 -64.46
N ALA A 11 -88.46 108.77 -63.28
CA ALA A 11 -88.60 110.08 -62.63
C ALA A 11 -89.97 110.64 -62.15
N SER A 12 -90.04 110.98 -60.85
CA SER A 12 -90.41 112.32 -60.35
C SER A 12 -90.00 112.53 -58.87
N THR A 13 -89.26 113.61 -58.63
CA THR A 13 -88.98 114.30 -57.34
C THR A 13 -89.77 115.64 -57.34
N PRO A 14 -89.83 116.53 -56.31
CA PRO A 14 -89.40 116.54 -54.87
C PRO A 14 -90.47 117.31 -53.99
N PRO A 15 -90.22 118.20 -52.97
CA PRO A 15 -89.22 118.39 -51.86
C PRO A 15 -89.97 118.63 -50.47
N PRO A 16 -89.54 119.49 -49.51
CA PRO A 16 -88.54 119.32 -48.44
C PRO A 16 -89.09 119.58 -47.00
N ALA A 17 -88.17 119.48 -46.02
CA ALA A 17 -88.07 120.29 -44.79
C ALA A 17 -88.39 119.66 -43.41
N ALA A 18 -87.43 119.94 -42.51
CA ALA A 18 -87.56 120.19 -41.07
C ALA A 18 -87.62 119.02 -40.06
N SER A 19 -86.54 118.97 -39.26
CA SER A 19 -86.44 118.56 -37.86
C SER A 19 -86.85 117.14 -37.45
N SER A 20 -85.88 116.39 -36.94
CA SER A 20 -85.98 115.95 -35.53
C SER A 20 -84.63 115.42 -35.06
N SER A 21 -84.07 116.05 -34.03
CA SER A 21 -82.99 115.50 -33.20
C SER A 21 -83.29 114.06 -32.75
N PHE A 22 -84.57 113.68 -32.74
CA PHE A 22 -85.11 112.34 -32.50
C PHE A 22 -84.63 111.28 -33.50
N ALA A 23 -84.54 111.56 -34.80
CA ALA A 23 -84.03 110.58 -35.78
C ALA A 23 -82.53 110.30 -35.60
N ARG A 24 -81.75 111.33 -35.25
CA ARG A 24 -80.32 111.17 -34.89
C ARG A 24 -80.17 110.43 -33.56
N PHE A 25 -80.97 110.76 -32.56
CA PHE A 25 -81.03 110.06 -31.27
C PHE A 25 -81.36 108.58 -31.46
N LEU A 26 -82.42 108.26 -32.20
CA LEU A 26 -82.84 106.89 -32.48
C LEU A 26 -81.75 106.10 -33.23
N TRP A 27 -81.02 106.74 -34.14
CA TRP A 27 -79.86 106.14 -34.81
C TRP A 27 -78.66 105.88 -33.87
N ILE A 28 -78.38 106.78 -32.90
CA ILE A 28 -77.39 106.53 -31.84
C ILE A 28 -77.78 105.33 -30.97
N PHE A 29 -79.05 105.23 -30.54
CA PHE A 29 -79.48 104.11 -29.69
C PHE A 29 -79.52 102.79 -30.47
N THR A 30 -79.88 102.80 -31.75
CA THR A 30 -79.81 101.61 -32.62
C THR A 30 -78.37 101.14 -32.85
N THR A 31 -77.43 102.05 -33.09
CA THR A 31 -76.00 101.71 -33.28
C THR A 31 -75.36 101.24 -31.97
N LEU A 32 -75.68 101.87 -30.84
CA LEU A 32 -75.25 101.41 -29.51
C LEU A 32 -75.81 100.02 -29.20
N GLY A 33 -77.10 99.78 -29.46
CA GLY A 33 -77.72 98.46 -29.32
C GLY A 33 -77.06 97.40 -30.20
N LEU A 34 -76.73 97.74 -31.46
CA LEU A 34 -75.98 96.87 -32.37
C LEU A 34 -74.59 96.53 -31.81
N ILE A 35 -73.87 97.52 -31.27
CA ILE A 35 -72.55 97.31 -30.66
C ILE A 35 -72.65 96.37 -29.47
N VAL A 36 -73.62 96.58 -28.58
CA VAL A 36 -73.84 95.69 -27.43
C VAL A 36 -74.13 94.26 -27.92
N VAL A 37 -74.97 94.10 -28.94
CA VAL A 37 -75.25 92.80 -29.56
C VAL A 37 -73.97 92.17 -30.14
N ILE A 38 -73.13 92.94 -30.83
CA ILE A 38 -71.85 92.46 -31.37
C ILE A 38 -70.91 91.98 -30.24
N VAL A 39 -70.81 92.73 -29.15
CA VAL A 39 -69.99 92.36 -27.98
C VAL A 39 -70.51 91.06 -27.35
N VAL A 40 -71.82 90.94 -27.18
CA VAL A 40 -72.45 89.71 -26.67
C VAL A 40 -72.15 88.54 -27.59
N ILE A 41 -72.28 88.70 -28.91
CA ILE A 41 -71.93 87.66 -29.88
C ILE A 41 -70.46 87.27 -29.78
N GLY A 42 -69.54 88.23 -29.66
CA GLY A 42 -68.11 87.97 -29.48
C GLY A 42 -67.80 87.18 -28.21
N PHE A 43 -68.45 87.51 -27.09
CA PHE A 43 -68.33 86.77 -25.84
C PHE A 43 -68.88 85.34 -25.96
N LEU A 44 -70.04 85.18 -26.61
CA LEU A 44 -70.63 83.86 -26.89
C LEU A 44 -69.69 83.00 -27.74
N ILE A 45 -69.05 83.56 -28.78
CA ILE A 45 -68.06 82.85 -29.59
C ILE A 45 -66.86 82.42 -28.73
N GLY A 46 -66.40 83.29 -27.81
CA GLY A 46 -65.33 82.96 -26.87
C GLY A 46 -65.68 81.79 -25.95
N ILE A 47 -66.90 81.76 -25.42
CA ILE A 47 -67.40 80.63 -24.61
C ILE A 47 -67.47 79.35 -25.44
N VAL A 48 -67.99 79.40 -26.67
CA VAL A 48 -68.09 78.21 -27.53
C VAL A 48 -66.71 77.62 -27.82
N ARG A 49 -65.71 78.45 -28.12
CA ARG A 49 -64.32 78.01 -28.31
C ARG A 49 -63.71 77.42 -27.04
N ALA A 50 -64.01 77.98 -25.87
CA ALA A 50 -63.56 77.44 -24.59
C ALA A 50 -64.22 76.08 -24.29
N LEU A 51 -65.51 75.92 -24.57
CA LEU A 51 -66.24 74.66 -24.44
C LEU A 51 -65.67 73.59 -25.39
N GLU A 52 -65.38 73.95 -26.64
CA GLU A 52 -64.73 73.07 -27.61
C GLU A 52 -63.33 72.63 -27.15
N SER A 53 -62.55 73.52 -26.54
CA SER A 53 -61.26 73.17 -25.95
C SER A 53 -61.39 72.20 -24.77
N ILE A 54 -62.42 72.36 -23.94
CA ILE A 54 -62.68 71.48 -22.79
C ILE A 54 -63.11 70.10 -23.30
N ASP A 55 -63.96 70.04 -24.32
CA ASP A 55 -64.43 68.79 -24.93
C ASP A 55 -63.25 67.99 -25.53
N ASN A 56 -62.39 68.66 -26.30
CA ASN A 56 -61.16 68.06 -26.83
C ASN A 56 -60.20 67.59 -25.72
N GLY A 57 -60.08 68.37 -24.65
CA GLY A 57 -59.29 68.00 -23.47
C GLY A 57 -59.86 66.78 -22.75
N LEU A 58 -61.19 66.71 -22.60
CA LEU A 58 -61.90 65.61 -21.97
C LEU A 58 -61.83 64.34 -22.82
N PHE A 59 -61.92 64.46 -24.15
CA PHE A 59 -61.72 63.37 -25.10
C PHE A 59 -60.30 62.79 -24.99
N THR A 60 -59.29 63.65 -24.89
CA THR A 60 -57.89 63.23 -24.71
C THR A 60 -57.67 62.55 -23.36
N ALA A 61 -58.26 63.09 -22.29
CA ALA A 61 -58.22 62.49 -20.96
C ALA A 61 -58.94 61.14 -20.92
N SER A 62 -60.11 61.03 -21.54
CA SER A 62 -60.86 59.79 -21.69
C SER A 62 -60.05 58.74 -22.44
N SER A 63 -59.44 59.11 -23.56
CA SER A 63 -58.56 58.23 -24.34
C SER A 63 -57.36 57.74 -23.52
N SER A 64 -56.77 58.63 -22.70
CA SER A 64 -55.65 58.28 -21.81
C SER A 64 -56.07 57.32 -20.69
N VAL A 65 -57.25 57.52 -20.10
CA VAL A 65 -57.82 56.63 -19.07
C VAL A 65 -58.19 55.28 -19.67
N THR A 66 -58.76 55.24 -20.87
CA THR A 66 -59.01 53.98 -21.60
C THR A 66 -57.71 53.25 -21.91
N GLY A 67 -56.66 53.96 -22.35
CA GLY A 67 -55.33 53.39 -22.55
C GLY A 67 -54.70 52.84 -21.26
N ALA A 68 -54.80 53.59 -20.15
CA ALA A 68 -54.38 53.13 -18.84
C ALA A 68 -55.16 51.88 -18.39
N THR A 69 -56.47 51.85 -18.63
CA THR A 69 -57.33 50.70 -18.32
C THR A 69 -56.91 49.48 -19.15
N GLY A 70 -56.61 49.66 -20.43
CA GLY A 70 -56.09 48.59 -21.30
C GLY A 70 -54.73 48.04 -20.83
N ASN A 71 -53.87 48.89 -20.27
CA ASN A 71 -52.58 48.47 -19.70
C ASN A 71 -52.73 47.79 -18.32
N VAL A 72 -53.72 48.18 -17.52
CA VAL A 72 -53.99 47.60 -16.19
C VAL A 72 -54.74 46.27 -16.28
N GLN A 73 -55.58 46.08 -17.30
CA GLN A 73 -56.36 44.85 -17.50
C GLN A 73 -55.53 43.55 -17.54
N PRO A 74 -54.32 43.48 -18.16
CA PRO A 74 -53.50 42.27 -18.17
C PRO A 74 -52.66 42.07 -16.89
N LEU A 75 -52.48 43.07 -16.02
CA LEU A 75 -51.66 42.93 -14.79
C LEU A 75 -52.10 41.76 -13.91
N PRO A 76 -53.39 41.54 -13.64
CA PRO A 76 -53.85 40.38 -12.87
C PRO A 76 -53.38 39.04 -13.45
N ASN A 77 -53.40 38.89 -14.78
CA ASN A 77 -52.91 37.68 -15.44
C ASN A 77 -51.40 37.51 -15.28
N TYR A 78 -50.62 38.58 -15.45
CA TYR A 78 -49.17 38.53 -15.22
C TYR A 78 -48.83 38.16 -13.77
N ILE A 79 -49.54 38.75 -12.80
CA ILE A 79 -49.36 38.41 -11.38
C ILE A 79 -49.69 36.93 -11.14
N GLN A 80 -50.77 36.42 -11.75
CA GLN A 80 -51.13 35.00 -11.63
C GLN A 80 -50.07 34.08 -12.25
N THR A 81 -49.52 34.42 -13.43
CA THR A 81 -48.43 33.68 -14.06
C THR A 81 -47.18 33.67 -13.19
N ILE A 82 -46.79 34.82 -12.63
CA ILE A 82 -45.63 34.92 -11.74
C ILE A 82 -45.82 34.08 -10.48
N ASN A 83 -47.01 34.14 -9.86
CA ASN A 83 -47.30 33.34 -8.67
C ASN A 83 -47.27 31.84 -8.95
N SER A 84 -47.76 31.40 -10.12
CA SER A 84 -47.65 30.01 -10.54
C SER A 84 -46.18 29.60 -10.71
N ALA A 85 -45.39 30.41 -11.42
CA ALA A 85 -43.97 30.13 -11.62
C ALA A 85 -43.19 30.07 -10.30
N LEU A 86 -43.49 30.97 -9.35
CA LEU A 86 -42.89 30.93 -8.01
C LEU A 86 -43.26 29.64 -7.25
N THR A 87 -44.50 29.18 -7.38
CA THR A 87 -44.97 27.93 -6.77
C THR A 87 -44.26 26.72 -7.38
N ASP A 88 -44.06 26.70 -8.70
CA ASP A 88 -43.34 25.65 -9.40
C ASP A 88 -41.86 25.63 -8.98
N ILE A 89 -41.23 26.79 -8.86
CA ILE A 89 -39.85 26.94 -8.36
C ILE A 89 -39.73 26.44 -6.93
N ASP A 90 -40.64 26.81 -6.02
CA ASP A 90 -40.63 26.33 -4.62
C ASP A 90 -40.74 24.80 -4.56
N THR A 91 -41.66 24.25 -5.35
CA THR A 91 -41.87 22.80 -5.46
C THR A 91 -40.62 22.09 -5.98
N ALA A 92 -39.92 22.67 -6.97
CA ALA A 92 -38.68 22.11 -7.52
C ALA A 92 -37.48 22.24 -6.56
N LEU A 93 -37.41 23.30 -5.75
CA LEU A 93 -36.32 23.54 -4.80
C LEU A 93 -36.41 22.68 -3.54
N LYS A 94 -37.62 22.31 -3.12
CA LYS A 94 -37.85 21.49 -1.92
C LYS A 94 -37.08 20.14 -1.93
N PRO A 95 -37.13 19.30 -2.98
CA PRO A 95 -36.39 18.03 -3.00
C PRO A 95 -34.87 18.22 -3.08
N ILE A 96 -34.37 19.31 -3.66
CA ILE A 96 -32.92 19.56 -3.81
C ILE A 96 -32.22 19.61 -2.45
N ARG A 97 -32.85 20.23 -1.44
CA ARG A 97 -32.28 20.26 -0.09
C ARG A 97 -32.12 18.86 0.52
N GLY A 98 -33.11 17.98 0.30
CA GLY A 98 -33.03 16.59 0.71
C GLY A 98 -31.91 15.84 -0.01
N GLN A 99 -31.84 15.99 -1.33
CA GLN A 99 -30.79 15.37 -2.15
C GLN A 99 -29.38 15.82 -1.73
N VAL A 100 -29.19 17.09 -1.40
CA VAL A 100 -27.91 17.61 -0.91
C VAL A 100 -27.56 17.00 0.45
N SER A 101 -28.53 16.85 1.34
CA SER A 101 -28.35 16.17 2.63
C SER A 101 -27.96 14.70 2.45
N ASP A 102 -28.65 13.97 1.57
CA ASP A 102 -28.38 12.56 1.29
C ASP A 102 -27.02 12.35 0.62
N ALA A 103 -26.64 13.24 -0.31
CA ALA A 103 -25.32 13.24 -0.91
C ALA A 103 -24.22 13.50 0.12
N THR A 104 -24.45 14.46 1.04
CA THR A 104 -23.52 14.74 2.14
C THR A 104 -23.36 13.54 3.06
N ALA A 105 -24.46 12.90 3.46
CA ALA A 105 -24.42 11.69 4.30
C ALA A 105 -23.67 10.54 3.60
N SER A 106 -23.89 10.37 2.29
CA SER A 106 -23.19 9.38 1.48
C SER A 106 -21.68 9.65 1.41
N LEU A 107 -21.27 10.91 1.23
CA LEU A 107 -19.85 11.31 1.26
C LEU A 107 -19.20 11.06 2.62
N VAL A 108 -19.91 11.32 3.72
CA VAL A 108 -19.43 11.01 5.08
C VAL A 108 -19.24 9.50 5.25
N SER A 109 -20.19 8.69 4.77
CA SER A 109 -20.08 7.23 4.80
C SER A 109 -18.90 6.71 3.98
N ILE A 110 -18.73 7.21 2.75
CA ILE A 110 -17.59 6.87 1.88
C ILE A 110 -16.26 7.21 2.57
N ARG A 111 -16.17 8.38 3.21
CA ARG A 111 -14.97 8.79 3.95
C ARG A 111 -14.69 7.83 5.12
N GLY A 112 -15.71 7.41 5.86
CA GLY A 112 -15.56 6.42 6.92
C GLY A 112 -15.06 5.06 6.41
N THR A 113 -15.63 4.57 5.30
CA THR A 113 -15.17 3.34 4.64
C THR A 113 -13.72 3.46 4.16
N ALA A 114 -13.35 4.59 3.55
CA ALA A 114 -11.98 4.83 3.10
C ALA A 114 -10.98 4.83 4.26
N GLN A 115 -11.34 5.41 5.41
CA GLN A 115 -10.50 5.37 6.62
C GLN A 115 -10.34 3.95 7.17
N SER A 116 -11.39 3.13 7.14
CA SER A 116 -11.33 1.72 7.55
C SER A 116 -10.43 0.88 6.63
N ILE A 117 -10.52 1.12 5.32
CA ILE A 117 -9.65 0.47 4.32
C ILE A 117 -8.19 0.87 4.56
N ASP A 118 -7.91 2.16 4.79
CA ASP A 118 -6.55 2.65 5.06
C ASP A 118 -5.94 1.98 6.30
N ALA A 119 -6.70 1.89 7.40
CA ALA A 119 -6.28 1.16 8.59
C ALA A 119 -5.99 -0.32 8.31
N SER A 120 -6.88 -0.99 7.58
CA SER A 120 -6.71 -2.40 7.20
C SER A 120 -5.48 -2.64 6.32
N LEU A 121 -5.19 -1.72 5.40
CA LEU A 121 -3.98 -1.76 4.56
C LEU A 121 -2.71 -1.57 5.39
N LYS A 122 -2.75 -0.68 6.38
CA LYS A 122 -1.62 -0.47 7.30
C LYS A 122 -1.32 -1.73 8.13
N ASP A 123 -2.36 -2.37 8.66
CA ASP A 123 -2.22 -3.63 9.42
C ASP A 123 -1.70 -4.77 8.54
N THR A 124 -2.19 -4.86 7.30
CA THR A 124 -1.70 -5.82 6.30
C THR A 124 -0.23 -5.59 5.98
N SER A 125 0.18 -4.32 5.80
CA SER A 125 1.57 -3.95 5.53
C SER A 125 2.49 -4.34 6.69
N ALA A 126 2.09 -4.05 7.94
CA ALA A 126 2.85 -4.44 9.13
C ALA A 126 3.00 -5.97 9.23
N SER A 127 1.92 -6.72 8.95
CA SER A 127 1.94 -8.18 8.94
C SER A 127 2.89 -8.75 7.88
N LEU A 128 2.96 -8.11 6.71
CA LEU A 128 3.89 -8.49 5.63
C LEU A 128 5.35 -8.26 6.04
N VAL A 129 5.65 -7.13 6.69
CA VAL A 129 6.99 -6.84 7.21
C VAL A 129 7.41 -7.88 8.24
N ASN A 130 6.53 -8.22 9.18
CA ASN A 130 6.80 -9.25 10.19
C ASN A 130 7.06 -10.62 9.54
N THR A 131 6.22 -11.01 8.58
CA THR A 131 6.38 -12.27 7.84
C THR A 131 7.72 -12.32 7.11
N SER A 132 8.11 -11.22 6.46
CA SER A 132 9.41 -11.11 5.81
C SER A 132 10.57 -11.25 6.79
N GLY A 133 10.45 -10.66 7.99
CA GLY A 133 11.44 -10.81 9.06
C GLY A 133 11.60 -12.27 9.49
N SER A 134 10.49 -12.95 9.79
CA SER A 134 10.52 -14.37 10.18
C SER A 134 11.10 -15.28 9.10
N LEU A 135 10.90 -14.95 7.81
CA LEU A 135 11.49 -15.71 6.72
C LEU A 135 13.02 -15.53 6.66
N ILE A 136 13.53 -14.33 6.93
CA ILE A 136 14.97 -14.06 7.04
C ILE A 136 15.57 -14.88 8.19
N ASP A 137 14.94 -14.88 9.36
CA ASP A 137 15.40 -15.65 10.52
C ASP A 137 15.43 -17.16 10.25
N THR A 138 14.39 -17.66 9.57
CA THR A 138 14.29 -19.07 9.16
C THR A 138 15.41 -19.42 8.17
N SER A 139 15.68 -18.53 7.20
CA SER A 139 16.77 -18.71 6.25
C SER A 139 18.14 -18.74 6.94
N GLY A 140 18.37 -17.84 7.90
CA GLY A 140 19.58 -17.83 8.72
C GLY A 140 19.77 -19.11 9.52
N THR A 141 18.70 -19.62 10.13
CA THR A 141 18.71 -20.90 10.87
C THR A 141 19.06 -22.07 9.95
N LEU A 142 18.48 -22.10 8.75
CA LEU A 142 18.75 -23.16 7.77
C LEU A 142 20.21 -23.15 7.32
N ILE A 143 20.78 -21.97 7.06
CA ILE A 143 22.21 -21.82 6.73
C ILE A 143 23.09 -22.37 7.86
N GLY A 144 22.78 -22.05 9.12
CA GLY A 144 23.51 -22.57 10.28
C GLY A 144 23.43 -24.10 10.41
N ALA A 145 22.24 -24.67 10.17
CA ALA A 145 22.05 -26.11 10.17
C ALA A 145 22.87 -26.78 9.05
N SER A 146 22.87 -26.23 7.83
CA SER A 146 23.67 -26.75 6.72
C SER A 146 25.18 -26.75 7.03
N GLN A 147 25.70 -25.69 7.66
CA GLN A 147 27.10 -25.64 8.08
C GLN A 147 27.41 -26.70 9.14
N SER A 148 26.50 -26.92 10.09
CA SER A 148 26.65 -27.94 11.13
C SER A 148 26.69 -29.35 10.54
N VAL A 149 25.83 -29.63 9.56
CA VAL A 149 25.82 -30.90 8.82
C VAL A 149 27.14 -31.10 8.06
N ALA A 150 27.65 -30.07 7.39
CA ALA A 150 28.95 -30.15 6.71
C ALA A 150 30.09 -30.46 7.69
N ALA A 151 30.11 -29.82 8.86
CA ALA A 151 31.11 -30.09 9.90
C ALA A 151 31.03 -31.53 10.41
N ILE A 152 29.83 -32.04 10.68
CA ILE A 152 29.61 -33.44 11.09
C ILE A 152 30.11 -34.41 10.02
N SER A 153 29.81 -34.13 8.74
CA SER A 153 30.27 -34.96 7.62
C SER A 153 31.80 -35.04 7.57
N ASN A 154 32.50 -33.92 7.77
CA ASN A 154 33.97 -33.90 7.80
C ASN A 154 34.51 -34.71 8.98
N SER A 155 33.96 -34.53 10.18
CA SER A 155 34.36 -35.31 11.36
C SER A 155 34.15 -36.81 11.18
N LEU A 156 33.09 -37.22 10.47
CA LEU A 156 32.84 -38.63 10.16
C LEU A 156 33.89 -39.19 9.19
N VAL A 157 34.28 -38.41 8.17
CA VAL A 157 35.38 -38.76 7.26
C VAL A 157 36.70 -38.92 8.04
N ASP A 158 37.02 -37.97 8.92
CA ASP A 158 38.22 -38.03 9.76
C ASP A 158 38.22 -39.27 10.66
N THR A 159 37.08 -39.58 11.28
CA THR A 159 36.91 -40.79 12.11
C THR A 159 37.11 -42.06 11.28
N SER A 160 36.58 -42.09 10.06
CA SER A 160 36.78 -43.23 9.14
C SER A 160 38.25 -43.42 8.79
N ASN A 161 38.98 -42.33 8.52
CA ASN A 161 40.43 -42.39 8.26
C ASN A 161 41.22 -42.89 9.47
N VAL A 162 40.88 -42.43 10.68
CA VAL A 162 41.50 -42.94 11.91
C VAL A 162 41.25 -44.44 12.06
N LEU A 163 40.03 -44.90 11.82
CA LEU A 163 39.70 -46.33 11.91
C LEU A 163 40.47 -47.18 10.90
N LEU A 164 40.64 -46.70 9.66
CA LEU A 164 41.47 -47.36 8.65
C LEU A 164 42.93 -47.45 9.08
N ASN A 165 43.49 -46.39 9.68
CA ASN A 165 44.85 -46.40 10.21
C ASN A 165 45.00 -47.42 11.35
N VAL A 166 44.05 -47.48 12.27
CA VAL A 166 44.04 -48.46 13.37
C VAL A 166 43.96 -49.89 12.82
N LEU A 167 43.14 -50.13 11.80
CA LEU A 167 43.05 -51.44 11.15
C LEU A 167 44.39 -51.84 10.52
N GLY A 168 45.07 -50.92 9.83
CA GLY A 168 46.39 -51.17 9.25
C GLY A 168 47.45 -51.46 10.31
N LEU A 169 47.44 -50.72 11.44
CA LEU A 169 48.34 -50.99 12.56
C LEU A 169 48.06 -52.37 13.18
N ALA A 170 46.80 -52.73 13.38
CA ALA A 170 46.42 -54.03 13.91
C ALA A 170 46.91 -55.18 13.02
N GLN A 171 46.77 -55.06 11.69
CA GLN A 171 47.32 -56.03 10.74
C GLN A 171 48.85 -56.13 10.81
N SER A 172 49.54 -55.00 10.97
CA SER A 172 51.00 -55.00 11.14
C SER A 172 51.46 -55.67 12.43
N ILE A 173 50.71 -55.47 13.53
CA ILE A 173 50.98 -56.13 14.82
C ILE A 173 50.76 -57.64 14.67
N ASP A 174 49.66 -58.05 14.04
CA ASP A 174 49.33 -59.46 13.81
C ASP A 174 50.44 -60.17 13.04
N GLY A 175 50.91 -59.59 11.93
CA GLY A 175 52.03 -60.13 11.16
C GLY A 175 53.35 -60.18 11.93
N THR A 176 53.60 -59.19 12.81
CA THR A 176 54.78 -59.20 13.69
C THR A 176 54.69 -60.32 14.72
N LEU A 177 53.50 -60.51 15.31
CA LEU A 177 53.26 -61.55 16.30
C LEU A 177 53.39 -62.94 15.69
N GLU A 178 52.88 -63.13 14.47
CA GLU A 178 53.03 -64.36 13.69
C GLU A 178 54.52 -64.65 13.41
N SER A 179 55.28 -63.65 12.96
CA SER A 179 56.73 -63.81 12.72
C SER A 179 57.49 -64.20 13.99
N ILE A 180 57.17 -63.59 15.14
CA ILE A 180 57.79 -63.92 16.44
C ILE A 180 57.42 -65.33 16.90
N GLN A 181 56.23 -65.83 16.57
CA GLN A 181 55.79 -67.17 16.96
C GLN A 181 56.28 -68.27 16.01
N ASN A 182 56.58 -67.95 14.75
CA ASN A 182 56.92 -68.94 13.74
C ASN A 182 58.29 -69.62 13.99
N ILE A 183 58.32 -70.95 13.82
CA ILE A 183 59.51 -71.80 13.92
C ILE A 183 60.58 -71.44 12.88
N ASP A 184 60.16 -71.13 11.65
CA ASP A 184 61.06 -70.88 10.52
C ASP A 184 61.87 -69.58 10.70
N SER A 185 61.33 -68.60 11.44
CA SER A 185 61.99 -67.32 11.73
C SER A 185 62.85 -67.33 12.98
N ARG A 186 63.14 -68.51 13.55
CA ARG A 186 63.79 -68.65 14.86
C ARG A 186 63.04 -67.95 16.00
N GLY A 187 61.71 -67.91 15.88
CA GLY A 187 60.82 -67.34 16.87
C GLY A 187 60.75 -68.14 18.18
N THR A 188 59.84 -67.74 19.06
CA THR A 188 59.65 -68.32 20.40
C THR A 188 59.29 -69.81 20.36
N ALA A 189 58.69 -70.30 19.28
CA ALA A 189 58.40 -71.72 19.12
C ALA A 189 59.66 -72.60 19.02
N LEU A 190 60.82 -72.06 18.64
CA LEU A 190 62.10 -72.79 18.71
C LEU A 190 62.72 -72.80 20.11
N VAL A 191 62.29 -71.92 21.02
CA VAL A 191 62.87 -71.83 22.36
C VAL A 191 62.59 -73.11 23.15
N THR A 192 61.36 -73.61 23.14
CA THR A 192 60.99 -74.85 23.85
C THR A 192 61.83 -76.07 23.43
N PRO A 193 61.94 -76.43 22.13
CA PRO A 193 62.77 -77.56 21.72
C PRO A 193 64.27 -77.31 21.98
N GLN A 194 64.78 -76.09 21.81
CA GLN A 194 66.18 -75.77 22.13
C GLN A 194 66.48 -75.93 23.62
N VAL A 195 65.62 -75.44 24.51
CA VAL A 195 65.75 -75.60 25.96
C VAL A 195 65.73 -77.08 26.34
N ASN A 196 64.88 -77.89 25.71
CA ASN A 196 64.85 -79.33 25.95
C ASN A 196 66.16 -80.03 25.55
N VAL A 197 66.75 -79.66 24.40
CA VAL A 197 68.05 -80.21 23.96
C VAL A 197 69.15 -79.83 24.95
N ILE A 198 69.21 -78.55 25.34
CA ILE A 198 70.19 -78.06 26.32
C ILE A 198 70.03 -78.81 27.65
N ASN A 199 68.80 -79.02 28.13
CA ASN A 199 68.54 -79.74 29.38
C ASN A 199 68.99 -81.21 29.31
N GLY A 200 68.78 -81.88 28.17
CA GLY A 200 69.27 -83.25 27.95
C GLY A 200 70.80 -83.35 27.95
N LEU A 201 71.48 -82.40 27.27
CA LEU A 201 72.94 -82.31 27.31
C LEU A 201 73.46 -82.07 28.73
N LEU A 202 72.79 -81.18 29.48
CA LEU A 202 73.15 -80.87 30.85
C LEU A 202 73.02 -82.09 31.78
N GLN A 203 71.98 -82.92 31.60
CA GLN A 203 71.83 -84.19 32.31
C GLN A 203 72.95 -85.18 31.97
N GLY A 204 73.32 -85.28 30.69
CA GLY A 204 74.46 -86.11 30.25
C GLY A 204 75.77 -85.69 30.92
N ILE A 205 76.08 -84.39 30.87
CA ILE A 205 77.28 -83.83 31.52
C ILE A 205 77.27 -84.07 33.03
N GLN A 206 76.12 -83.97 33.70
CA GLN A 206 76.01 -84.28 35.13
C GLN A 206 76.33 -85.75 35.43
N ASN A 207 75.83 -86.69 34.62
CA ASN A 207 76.12 -88.12 34.76
C ASN A 207 77.60 -88.44 34.51
N ASP A 208 78.18 -87.85 33.46
CA ASP A 208 79.60 -88.01 33.13
C ASP A 208 80.48 -87.46 34.26
N THR A 209 80.15 -86.29 34.79
CA THR A 209 80.87 -85.68 35.92
C THR A 209 80.80 -86.56 37.17
N SER A 210 79.64 -87.17 37.45
CA SER A 210 79.49 -88.13 38.56
C SER A 210 80.36 -89.38 38.36
N THR A 211 80.38 -89.92 37.14
CA THR A 211 81.17 -91.10 36.78
C THR A 211 82.67 -90.83 36.91
N ILE A 212 83.15 -89.69 36.40
CA ILE A 212 84.54 -89.26 36.54
C ILE A 212 84.91 -89.11 38.02
N ASN A 213 84.03 -88.55 38.84
CA ASN A 213 84.30 -88.42 40.28
C ASN A 213 84.47 -89.80 40.94
N LEU A 214 83.61 -90.77 40.64
CA LEU A 214 83.75 -92.15 41.13
C LEU A 214 85.04 -92.81 40.64
N GLN A 215 85.40 -92.65 39.36
CA GLN A 215 86.66 -93.17 38.81
C GLN A 215 87.88 -92.52 39.47
N LEU A 216 87.81 -91.23 39.78
CA LEU A 216 88.89 -90.52 40.46
C LEU A 216 89.03 -90.99 41.92
N GLN A 217 87.92 -91.19 42.63
CA GLN A 217 87.91 -91.80 43.96
C GLN A 217 88.50 -93.21 43.94
N GLU A 218 88.11 -94.02 42.96
CA GLU A 218 88.58 -95.39 42.78
C GLU A 218 90.07 -95.43 42.43
N THR A 219 90.53 -94.55 41.54
CA THR A 219 91.96 -94.41 41.20
C THR A 219 92.76 -93.96 42.42
N ASN A 220 92.24 -92.99 43.19
CA ASN A 220 92.86 -92.55 44.42
C ASN A 220 92.98 -93.69 45.45
N ARG A 221 91.93 -94.53 45.57
CA ARG A 221 91.94 -95.76 46.39
C ARG A 221 92.97 -96.77 45.89
N HIS A 222 93.08 -96.96 44.57
CA HIS A 222 94.04 -97.86 43.96
C HIS A 222 95.49 -97.40 44.17
N LEU A 223 95.76 -96.11 43.99
CA LEU A 223 97.05 -95.48 44.29
C LEU A 223 97.38 -95.64 45.77
N THR A 224 96.42 -95.37 46.67
CA THR A 224 96.58 -95.60 48.12
C THR A 224 96.95 -97.06 48.41
N ASN A 225 96.26 -98.03 47.80
CA ASN A 225 96.52 -99.46 47.97
C ASN A 225 97.91 -99.89 47.45
N ILE A 226 98.35 -99.34 46.31
CA ILE A 226 99.71 -99.57 45.77
C ILE A 226 100.75 -99.00 46.72
N CYS A 227 100.54 -97.78 47.21
CA CYS A 227 101.41 -97.14 48.19
C CYS A 227 101.47 -97.92 49.52
N THR A 228 100.42 -98.66 49.88
CA THR A 228 100.38 -99.53 51.07
C THR A 228 100.71 -101.01 50.81
N SER A 229 101.00 -101.39 49.55
CA SER A 229 101.33 -102.76 49.17
C SER A 229 102.74 -103.15 49.62
N PRO A 230 102.96 -104.38 50.15
CA PRO A 230 104.24 -104.79 50.71
C PRO A 230 105.40 -104.86 49.69
N THR A 231 105.14 -104.83 48.38
CA THR A 231 106.17 -104.92 47.33
C THR A 231 106.88 -103.59 47.03
N LEU A 232 106.21 -102.43 47.15
CA LEU A 232 106.85 -101.12 47.02
C LEU A 232 107.60 -100.66 48.29
N SER A 233 107.39 -101.34 49.41
CA SER A 233 108.16 -101.13 50.65
C SER A 233 109.64 -101.52 50.52
N LEU A 234 110.05 -102.09 49.38
CA LEU A 234 111.42 -102.55 49.11
C LEU A 234 112.22 -101.66 48.12
N LEU A 235 111.65 -100.58 47.57
CA LEU A 235 112.39 -99.60 46.76
C LEU A 235 112.17 -98.15 47.25
N PRO A 236 113.15 -97.51 47.91
CA PRO A 236 113.19 -96.06 48.05
C PRO A 236 113.55 -95.38 46.71
N PRO A 237 112.98 -94.20 46.37
CA PRO A 237 112.43 -93.20 47.30
C PRO A 237 111.02 -92.74 46.91
N PHE A 238 109.99 -93.57 47.07
CA PHE A 238 108.61 -93.10 46.92
C PHE A 238 107.85 -93.26 48.24
N LYS A 239 107.80 -92.17 49.02
CA LYS A 239 106.84 -92.04 50.13
C LYS A 239 105.58 -91.39 49.58
N CYS A 240 104.48 -92.13 49.47
CA CYS A 240 103.18 -91.51 49.26
C CYS A 240 102.74 -90.88 50.59
N HIS A 241 102.39 -89.59 50.57
CA HIS A 241 101.66 -88.95 51.66
C HIS A 241 100.15 -89.07 51.39
N PRO A 242 99.33 -89.29 52.43
CA PRO A 242 97.88 -89.26 52.31
C PRO A 242 97.35 -87.88 51.85
#